data_AF-A0A2E7PXH2-F1
#
_entry.id   AF-A0A2E7PXH2-F1
#
_cell.length_a   1.000
_cell.length_b   1.000
_cell.length_c   1.000
_cell.angle_alpha   90.00
_cell.angle_beta   90.00
_cell.angle_gamma   90.00
#
_symmetry.space_group_name_H-M   'P 1'
#
loop_
_entity.id
_entity.type
_entity.pdbx_description
1 polymer ?
#
loop_
_entity_poly.entity_id
_entity_poly.type
_entity_poly.pdbx_seq_one_letter_code
_entity_poly.pdbx_strand_id
1 'polypeptide(L)'
;QPAQSPTPITITNNGSDFGIGSYDRLELIDLDISTKGNLAIGSLDELKILSTRFDESKEFSNENLESILDLNTLSAGTDGQDDRVFLYAHNRIAANGLGFGKDVREIYMDAITIDLKNVKFPDASQVMLKSRLGSPTFGSSAREIGKVNFIKNIYHGNDAVKQGFFSNDPTMRNSNKIVDGTPAIRIRPH
;
A
#
# COMPACT_ATOMS: atom_id res chain seq x y z
N GLN A 1 26.79 0.60 18.63
CA GLN A 1 26.56 1.26 17.33
C GLN A 1 25.25 0.71 16.81
N PRO A 2 24.20 1.51 16.57
CA PRO A 2 23.02 0.95 15.92
C PRO A 2 23.47 0.42 14.55
N ALA A 3 23.04 -0.78 14.19
CA ALA A 3 23.25 -1.31 12.84
C ALA A 3 22.70 -0.26 11.88
N GLN A 4 23.52 0.18 10.92
CA GLN A 4 23.06 1.11 9.89
C GLN A 4 21.93 0.40 9.14
N SER A 5 20.79 1.06 8.96
CA SER A 5 19.71 0.55 8.13
C SER A 5 20.26 0.21 6.74
N PRO A 6 19.90 -0.94 6.14
CA PRO A 6 20.40 -1.30 4.83
C PRO A 6 20.01 -0.25 3.79
N THR A 7 20.92 0.08 2.87
CA THR A 7 20.59 0.96 1.75
C THR A 7 19.60 0.25 0.82
N PRO A 8 18.52 0.92 0.36
CA PRO A 8 17.57 0.30 -0.55
C PRO A 8 18.22 -0.08 -1.88
N ILE A 9 17.76 -1.18 -2.47
CA ILE A 9 17.94 -1.45 -3.89
C ILE A 9 16.99 -0.51 -4.65
N THR A 10 17.45 0.11 -5.73
CA THR A 10 16.63 1.02 -6.53
C THR A 10 16.49 0.54 -7.97
N ILE A 11 15.27 0.52 -8.48
CA ILE A 11 14.96 0.34 -9.89
C ILE A 11 14.38 1.66 -10.43
N THR A 12 14.93 2.15 -11.53
CA THR A 12 14.43 3.35 -12.22
C THR A 12 14.11 3.02 -13.68
N ASN A 13 12.86 3.22 -14.05
CA ASN A 13 12.38 3.14 -15.43
C ASN A 13 12.08 4.54 -15.95
N ASN A 14 12.82 4.97 -16.98
CA ASN A 14 12.56 6.25 -17.64
C ASN A 14 11.55 6.14 -18.81
N GLY A 15 11.02 4.94 -19.07
CA GLY A 15 9.97 4.69 -20.07
C GLY A 15 8.56 4.94 -19.54
N SER A 16 7.54 4.58 -20.33
CA SER A 16 6.13 4.81 -19.98
C SER A 16 5.66 3.91 -18.83
N ASP A 17 5.64 2.59 -18.99
CA ASP A 17 5.13 1.69 -17.95
C ASP A 17 6.20 0.70 -17.52
N PHE A 18 6.12 0.25 -16.26
CA PHE A 18 6.98 -0.80 -15.71
C PHE A 18 6.13 -1.89 -15.06
N GLY A 19 6.40 -3.14 -15.43
CA GLY A 19 5.66 -4.30 -14.95
C GLY A 19 6.60 -5.40 -14.48
N ILE A 20 6.35 -5.97 -13.30
CA ILE A 20 7.01 -7.20 -12.82
C ILE A 20 5.98 -8.20 -12.31
N GLY A 21 6.27 -9.49 -12.51
CA GLY A 21 5.33 -10.57 -12.21
C GLY A 21 6.01 -11.87 -11.81
N SER A 22 5.37 -12.65 -10.95
CA SER A 22 5.75 -14.03 -10.62
C SER A 22 4.57 -14.97 -10.80
N TYR A 23 4.86 -16.22 -11.20
CA TYR A 23 3.85 -17.29 -11.21
C TYR A 23 3.47 -17.74 -9.80
N ASP A 24 4.40 -17.70 -8.85
CA ASP A 24 4.15 -18.18 -7.49
C ASP A 24 4.22 -16.99 -6.53
N ARG A 25 5.28 -16.88 -5.74
CA ARG A 25 5.53 -15.75 -4.85
C ARG A 25 6.46 -14.71 -5.48
N LEU A 26 6.21 -13.43 -5.18
CA LEU A 26 7.10 -12.31 -5.47
C LEU A 26 7.40 -11.57 -4.16
N GLU A 27 8.68 -11.41 -3.83
CA GLU A 27 9.14 -10.66 -2.66
C GLU A 27 9.91 -9.42 -3.07
N LEU A 28 9.45 -8.26 -2.60
CA LEU A 28 10.14 -6.98 -2.74
C LEU A 28 10.69 -6.60 -1.35
N ILE A 29 11.97 -6.89 -1.13
CA ILE A 29 12.65 -6.64 0.14
C ILE A 29 13.61 -5.48 -0.07
N ASP A 30 13.44 -4.45 0.74
CA ASP A 30 14.26 -3.24 0.71
C ASP A 30 14.44 -2.64 -0.68
N LEU A 31 13.32 -2.55 -1.42
CA LEU A 31 13.30 -2.19 -2.82
C LEU A 31 12.45 -0.94 -3.06
N ASP A 32 13.07 0.04 -3.71
CA ASP A 32 12.40 1.23 -4.23
C ASP A 32 12.29 1.13 -5.76
N ILE A 33 11.12 1.46 -6.30
CA ILE A 33 10.85 1.44 -7.73
C ILE A 33 10.29 2.80 -8.14
N SER A 34 10.87 3.40 -9.18
CA SER A 34 10.37 4.62 -9.81
C SER A 34 10.19 4.41 -11.31
N THR A 35 9.02 4.76 -11.83
CA THR A 35 8.69 4.73 -13.26
C THR A 35 7.96 6.01 -13.67
N LYS A 36 8.12 6.48 -14.91
CA LYS A 36 7.52 7.75 -15.37
C LYS A 36 6.04 7.68 -15.72
N GLY A 37 5.48 6.50 -15.98
CA GLY A 37 4.05 6.27 -16.12
C GLY A 37 3.60 5.21 -15.12
N ASN A 38 2.84 4.19 -15.54
CA ASN A 38 2.24 3.25 -14.58
C ASN A 38 3.23 2.21 -14.05
N LEU A 39 2.99 1.77 -12.81
CA LEU A 39 3.69 0.67 -12.18
C LEU A 39 2.72 -0.49 -11.94
N ALA A 40 3.05 -1.68 -12.44
CA ALA A 40 2.29 -2.89 -12.17
C ALA A 40 3.18 -3.96 -11.53
N ILE A 41 2.72 -4.55 -10.42
CA ILE A 41 3.44 -5.61 -9.70
C ILE A 41 2.45 -6.72 -9.40
N GLY A 42 2.75 -7.93 -9.87
CA GLY A 42 1.82 -9.06 -9.83
C GLY A 42 2.42 -10.35 -9.29
N SER A 43 1.56 -11.18 -8.71
CA SER A 43 1.90 -12.55 -8.32
C SER A 43 0.67 -13.45 -8.49
N LEU A 44 0.82 -14.71 -8.91
CA LEU A 44 -0.32 -15.65 -8.93
C LEU A 44 -0.47 -16.47 -7.63
N ASP A 45 0.36 -16.23 -6.62
CA ASP A 45 0.11 -16.64 -5.23
C ASP A 45 0.19 -15.45 -4.27
N GLU A 46 1.40 -15.09 -3.83
CA GLU A 46 1.64 -14.04 -2.82
C GLU A 46 2.53 -12.93 -3.37
N LEU A 47 2.12 -11.68 -3.17
CA LEU A 47 2.98 -10.50 -3.26
C LEU A 47 3.34 -10.04 -1.85
N LYS A 48 4.61 -10.16 -1.51
CA LYS A 48 5.13 -9.71 -0.21
C LYS A 48 6.05 -8.52 -0.40
N ILE A 49 5.78 -7.44 0.33
CA ILE A 49 6.58 -6.22 0.33
C ILE A 49 7.07 -6.01 1.76
N LEU A 50 8.38 -5.89 1.94
CA LEU A 50 9.01 -5.75 3.24
C LEU A 50 10.10 -4.67 3.18
N SER A 51 10.02 -3.68 4.05
CA SER A 51 11.18 -2.87 4.42
C SER A 51 11.71 -3.37 5.77
N THR A 52 13.04 -3.50 5.87
CA THR A 52 13.76 -3.80 7.10
C THR A 52 14.54 -2.58 7.62
N ARG A 53 14.32 -1.41 7.02
CA ARG A 53 15.11 -0.19 7.26
C ARG A 53 14.61 0.67 8.42
N PHE A 54 13.51 0.30 9.05
CA PHE A 54 12.91 1.04 10.15
C PHE A 54 12.72 0.16 11.40
N ASP A 55 12.65 0.81 12.56
CA ASP A 55 12.44 0.16 13.85
C ASP A 55 10.94 -0.12 14.07
N GLU A 56 10.51 -1.38 13.92
CA GLU A 56 9.11 -1.78 14.09
C GLU A 56 8.57 -1.59 15.52
N SER A 57 9.44 -1.40 16.51
CA SER A 57 9.03 -1.15 17.89
C SER A 57 8.50 0.28 18.11
N LYS A 58 8.81 1.21 17.19
CA LYS A 58 8.35 2.59 17.29
C LYS A 58 6.88 2.70 16.87
N GLU A 59 6.08 3.30 17.74
CA GLU A 59 4.71 3.71 17.41
C GLU A 59 4.74 4.96 16.53
N PHE A 60 3.92 4.96 15.49
CA PHE A 60 3.86 6.07 14.55
C PHE A 60 2.81 7.07 15.04
N SER A 61 3.08 8.34 14.82
CA SER A 61 2.19 9.45 15.13
C SER A 61 2.35 10.52 14.06
N ASN A 62 1.40 11.46 14.02
CA ASN A 62 1.46 12.58 13.09
C ASN A 62 2.71 13.46 13.28
N GLU A 63 3.36 13.38 14.44
CA GLU A 63 4.54 14.18 14.79
C GLU A 63 5.84 13.56 14.31
N ASN A 64 5.90 12.23 14.17
CA ASN A 64 7.15 11.51 13.89
C ASN A 64 7.13 10.76 12.55
N LEU A 65 5.99 10.76 11.85
CA LEU A 65 5.75 10.01 10.61
C LEU A 65 6.89 10.14 9.60
N GLU A 66 7.33 11.34 9.22
CA GLU A 66 8.39 11.47 8.20
C GLU A 66 9.78 11.05 8.69
N SER A 67 10.04 11.15 10.00
CA SER A 67 11.38 10.90 10.57
C SER A 67 11.67 9.42 10.88
N ILE A 68 10.63 8.58 10.92
CA ILE A 68 10.73 7.17 11.30
C ILE A 68 10.44 6.21 10.15
N LEU A 69 9.96 6.74 9.02
CA LEU A 69 9.52 5.98 7.87
C LEU A 69 10.63 5.86 6.84
N ASP A 70 11.49 4.86 7.00
CA ASP A 70 12.31 4.36 5.89
C ASP A 70 11.57 3.20 5.20
N LEU A 71 10.57 3.57 4.41
CA LEU A 71 9.67 2.65 3.72
C LEU A 71 10.20 2.32 2.33
N ASN A 72 9.86 1.12 1.83
CA ASN A 72 9.95 0.85 0.39
C ASN A 72 9.07 1.86 -0.34
N THR A 73 9.60 2.53 -1.35
CA THR A 73 8.87 3.54 -2.12
C THR A 73 8.53 3.03 -3.50
N LEU A 74 7.23 2.91 -3.79
CA LEU A 74 6.71 2.63 -5.13
C LEU A 74 6.19 3.93 -5.76
N SER A 75 6.90 4.43 -6.76
CA SER A 75 6.57 5.67 -7.45
C SER A 75 6.19 5.40 -8.91
N ALA A 76 5.10 6.02 -9.32
CA ALA A 76 4.60 6.07 -10.69
C ALA A 76 4.36 7.54 -11.04
N GLY A 77 4.63 7.91 -12.29
CA GLY A 77 4.47 9.27 -12.77
C GLY A 77 5.66 10.20 -12.56
N THR A 78 5.60 11.33 -13.26
CA THR A 78 6.43 12.52 -13.03
C THR A 78 5.57 13.77 -13.07
N ASP A 79 5.78 14.70 -12.14
CA ASP A 79 5.34 16.10 -12.21
C ASP A 79 3.87 16.30 -12.65
N GLY A 80 2.94 15.68 -11.93
CA GLY A 80 1.51 15.98 -12.05
C GLY A 80 0.73 15.18 -13.10
N GLN A 81 1.32 14.11 -13.66
CA GLN A 81 0.57 13.13 -14.44
C GLN A 81 -0.21 12.15 -13.55
N ASP A 82 -1.42 11.77 -13.96
CA ASP A 82 -2.35 10.90 -13.22
C ASP A 82 -1.96 9.41 -13.31
N ASP A 83 -0.71 9.09 -12.98
CA ASP A 83 -0.17 7.74 -13.10
C ASP A 83 -0.46 6.87 -11.87
N ARG A 84 -0.49 5.57 -12.11
CA ARG A 84 -1.16 4.60 -11.24
C ARG A 84 -0.19 3.51 -10.80
N VAL A 85 -0.39 3.04 -9.58
CA VAL A 85 0.27 1.84 -9.07
C VAL A 85 -0.77 0.72 -8.93
N PHE A 86 -0.50 -0.40 -9.58
CA PHE A 86 -1.30 -1.62 -9.52
C PHE A 86 -0.50 -2.71 -8.81
N LEU A 87 -1.05 -3.21 -7.70
CA LEU A 87 -0.52 -4.33 -6.96
C LEU A 87 -1.55 -5.47 -7.00
N TYR A 88 -1.12 -6.61 -7.51
CA TYR A 88 -1.98 -7.77 -7.66
C TYR A 88 -1.34 -9.00 -7.01
N ALA A 89 -2.15 -9.78 -6.31
CA ALA A 89 -1.82 -11.15 -5.97
C ALA A 89 -3.07 -12.01 -6.06
N HIS A 90 -2.97 -13.28 -6.48
CA HIS A 90 -4.15 -14.15 -6.45
C HIS A 90 -4.65 -14.37 -5.02
N ASN A 91 -3.75 -14.76 -4.11
CA ASN A 91 -4.12 -15.13 -2.75
C ASN A 91 -3.89 -14.00 -1.75
N ARG A 92 -2.71 -13.36 -1.76
CA ARG A 92 -2.35 -12.44 -0.69
C ARG A 92 -1.40 -11.33 -1.12
N ILE A 93 -1.78 -10.10 -0.79
CA ILE A 93 -0.84 -8.98 -0.69
C ILE A 93 -0.48 -8.80 0.78
N ALA A 94 0.81 -8.84 1.10
CA ALA A 94 1.34 -8.64 2.44
C ALA A 94 2.37 -7.52 2.43
N ALA A 95 1.98 -6.32 2.83
CA ALA A 95 2.86 -5.17 2.87
C ALA A 95 3.23 -4.81 4.31
N ASN A 96 4.52 -4.78 4.58
CA ASN A 96 5.09 -4.27 5.81
C ASN A 96 6.20 -3.27 5.49
N GLY A 97 5.94 -1.97 5.69
CA GLY A 97 6.92 -0.95 5.36
C GLY A 97 6.84 -0.49 3.91
N LEU A 98 5.65 -0.10 3.45
CA LEU A 98 5.37 0.36 2.08
C LEU A 98 4.89 1.81 2.06
N GLY A 99 5.53 2.64 1.26
CA GLY A 99 5.12 3.99 0.90
C GLY A 99 4.99 4.15 -0.61
N PHE A 100 4.44 5.27 -1.02
CA PHE A 100 4.32 5.62 -2.44
C PHE A 100 4.89 7.00 -2.70
N GLY A 101 5.33 7.22 -3.94
CA GLY A 101 5.75 8.55 -4.40
C GLY A 101 4.63 9.57 -4.24
N LYS A 102 4.98 10.82 -3.90
CA LYS A 102 4.02 11.92 -3.69
C LYS A 102 3.08 12.19 -4.88
N ASP A 103 3.53 11.84 -6.09
CA ASP A 103 2.83 12.12 -7.35
C ASP A 103 1.88 10.98 -7.76
N VAL A 104 1.89 9.84 -7.04
CA VAL A 104 0.99 8.72 -7.32
C VAL A 104 -0.45 9.13 -7.01
N ARG A 105 -1.30 9.15 -8.04
CA ARG A 105 -2.71 9.60 -7.93
C ARG A 105 -3.67 8.46 -7.65
N GLU A 106 -3.42 7.29 -8.19
CA GLU A 106 -4.28 6.13 -7.96
C GLU A 106 -3.48 4.91 -7.57
N ILE A 107 -3.95 4.24 -6.52
CA ILE A 107 -3.33 3.03 -5.97
C ILE A 107 -4.40 1.95 -5.94
N TYR A 108 -4.14 0.86 -6.66
CA TYR A 108 -5.01 -0.30 -6.72
C TYR A 108 -4.29 -1.49 -6.11
N MET A 109 -4.91 -2.11 -5.11
CA MET A 109 -4.48 -3.40 -4.56
C MET A 109 -5.62 -4.41 -4.74
N ASP A 110 -5.34 -5.57 -5.32
CA ASP A 110 -6.33 -6.62 -5.56
C ASP A 110 -5.77 -8.01 -5.19
N ALA A 111 -6.39 -8.66 -4.20
CA ALA A 111 -6.07 -10.01 -3.77
C ALA A 111 -7.20 -10.61 -2.92
N ILE A 112 -7.25 -11.94 -2.72
CA ILE A 112 -8.21 -12.52 -1.77
C ILE A 112 -8.08 -11.87 -0.39
N THR A 113 -6.86 -11.74 0.14
CA THR A 113 -6.55 -11.07 1.41
C THR A 113 -5.51 -9.98 1.21
N ILE A 114 -5.74 -8.81 1.80
CA ILE A 114 -4.75 -7.71 1.83
C ILE A 114 -4.38 -7.49 3.29
N ASP A 115 -3.10 -7.68 3.62
CA ASP A 115 -2.54 -7.41 4.95
C ASP A 115 -1.60 -6.21 4.87
N LEU A 116 -1.94 -5.13 5.57
CA LEU A 116 -1.16 -3.89 5.59
C LEU A 116 -0.64 -3.62 7.00
N LYS A 117 0.66 -3.38 7.10
CA LYS A 117 1.36 -2.96 8.32
C LYS A 117 2.38 -1.88 7.94
N ASN A 118 2.48 -0.79 8.70
CA ASN A 118 3.45 0.28 8.41
C ASN A 118 3.35 0.76 6.94
N VAL A 119 2.15 1.21 6.54
CA VAL A 119 1.88 1.63 5.16
C VAL A 119 1.47 3.09 5.13
N LYS A 120 2.05 3.88 4.23
CA LYS A 120 1.72 5.29 4.03
C LYS A 120 1.28 5.54 2.61
N PHE A 121 0.01 5.87 2.45
CA PHE A 121 -0.55 6.36 1.20
C PHE A 121 -0.40 7.89 1.11
N PRO A 122 -0.11 8.46 -0.07
CA PRO A 122 -0.04 9.91 -0.27
C PRO A 122 -1.40 10.58 -0.07
N ASP A 123 -1.41 11.78 0.51
CA ASP A 123 -2.62 12.56 0.80
C ASP A 123 -3.49 12.81 -0.43
N ALA A 124 -2.84 13.05 -1.57
CA ALA A 124 -3.50 13.35 -2.84
C ALA A 124 -3.89 12.11 -3.66
N SER A 125 -3.72 10.90 -3.11
CA SER A 125 -4.00 9.64 -3.79
C SER A 125 -5.41 9.12 -3.51
N GLN A 126 -6.06 8.55 -4.52
CA GLN A 126 -7.19 7.65 -4.35
C GLN A 126 -6.68 6.23 -4.18
N VAL A 127 -7.13 5.55 -3.13
CA VAL A 127 -6.75 4.16 -2.84
C VAL A 127 -7.95 3.26 -3.01
N MET A 128 -7.78 2.17 -3.74
CA MET A 128 -8.77 1.11 -3.91
C MET A 128 -8.18 -0.23 -3.48
N LEU A 129 -8.75 -0.82 -2.44
CA LEU A 129 -8.31 -2.09 -1.85
C LEU A 129 -9.38 -3.14 -2.06
N LYS A 130 -9.23 -3.98 -3.08
CA LYS A 130 -10.17 -5.05 -3.44
C LYS A 130 -9.77 -6.33 -2.71
N SER A 131 -10.72 -6.87 -1.94
CA SER A 131 -10.56 -8.17 -1.28
C SER A 131 -11.83 -8.98 -1.40
N ARG A 132 -11.74 -10.29 -1.17
CA ARG A 132 -12.88 -11.20 -1.37
C ARG A 132 -14.15 -10.76 -0.62
N LEU A 133 -14.00 -10.22 0.59
CA LEU A 133 -15.08 -9.77 1.46
C LEU A 133 -15.15 -8.23 1.60
N GLY A 134 -14.10 -7.50 1.18
CA GLY A 134 -14.09 -6.03 1.07
C GLY A 134 -14.34 -5.24 2.35
N SER A 135 -14.27 -5.89 3.52
CA SER A 135 -14.49 -5.26 4.82
C SER A 135 -13.15 -5.02 5.52
N PRO A 136 -12.99 -3.90 6.24
CA PRO A 136 -11.79 -3.64 7.03
C PRO A 136 -11.74 -4.46 8.31
N THR A 137 -10.54 -4.84 8.74
CA THR A 137 -10.24 -5.20 10.14
C THR A 137 -9.13 -4.31 10.66
N PHE A 138 -9.02 -4.17 11.99
CA PHE A 138 -8.04 -3.30 12.64
C PHE A 138 -7.33 -4.04 13.77
N GLY A 139 -5.99 -4.03 13.73
CA GLY A 139 -5.17 -4.72 14.73
C GLY A 139 -4.90 -6.18 14.36
N SER A 140 -3.76 -6.69 14.82
CA SER A 140 -3.28 -8.05 14.51
C SER A 140 -4.22 -9.16 14.97
N SER A 141 -4.88 -8.99 16.12
CA SER A 141 -5.80 -9.98 16.70
C SER A 141 -7.12 -10.09 15.93
N ALA A 142 -7.49 -9.07 15.16
CA ALA A 142 -8.72 -9.04 14.36
C ALA A 142 -8.49 -9.41 12.89
N ARG A 143 -7.26 -9.77 12.51
CA ARG A 143 -6.92 -10.16 11.14
C ARG A 143 -7.79 -11.33 10.68
N GLU A 144 -8.40 -11.21 9.51
CA GLU A 144 -9.22 -12.25 8.90
C GLU A 144 -8.84 -12.49 7.43
N ILE A 145 -8.93 -13.76 7.00
CA ILE A 145 -8.73 -14.13 5.60
C ILE A 145 -9.90 -13.63 4.76
N GLY A 146 -9.61 -13.05 3.60
CA GLY A 146 -10.62 -12.53 2.69
C GLY A 146 -10.91 -11.03 2.86
N LYS A 147 -10.31 -10.37 3.85
CA LYS A 147 -10.55 -8.96 4.19
C LYS A 147 -9.35 -8.08 3.87
N VAL A 148 -9.54 -6.77 4.03
CA VAL A 148 -8.45 -5.80 4.11
C VAL A 148 -8.10 -5.61 5.58
N ASN A 149 -6.94 -6.08 6.00
CA ASN A 149 -6.50 -6.05 7.38
C ASN A 149 -5.53 -4.89 7.60
N PHE A 150 -5.99 -3.84 8.28
CA PHE A 150 -5.17 -2.72 8.73
C PHE A 150 -4.51 -3.09 10.07
N ILE A 151 -3.36 -3.76 9.99
CA ILE A 151 -2.75 -4.41 11.15
C ILE A 151 -2.16 -3.41 12.14
N LYS A 152 -1.35 -2.45 11.65
CA LYS A 152 -0.69 -1.42 12.47
C LYS A 152 -0.20 -0.29 11.59
N ASN A 153 -0.18 0.95 12.10
CA ASN A 153 0.54 2.08 11.50
C ASN A 153 0.18 2.32 10.02
N ILE A 154 -1.10 2.55 9.76
CA ILE A 154 -1.60 2.83 8.41
C ILE A 154 -2.01 4.29 8.32
N TYR A 155 -1.49 4.99 7.32
CA TYR A 155 -1.73 6.42 7.12
C TYR A 155 -2.14 6.72 5.68
N HIS A 156 -3.03 7.69 5.52
CA HIS A 156 -3.31 8.36 4.26
C HIS A 156 -3.04 9.85 4.49
N GLY A 157 -2.02 10.38 3.81
CA GLY A 157 -1.44 11.67 4.19
C GLY A 157 -0.93 11.64 5.63
N ASN A 158 -1.50 12.52 6.46
CA ASN A 158 -1.23 12.59 7.90
C ASN A 158 -2.33 11.94 8.76
N ASP A 159 -3.37 11.38 8.15
CA ASP A 159 -4.49 10.80 8.87
C ASP A 159 -4.28 9.30 9.11
N ALA A 160 -4.38 8.91 10.39
CA ALA A 160 -4.33 7.50 10.77
C ALA A 160 -5.60 6.77 10.31
N VAL A 161 -5.43 5.70 9.55
CA VAL A 161 -6.50 4.82 9.09
C VAL A 161 -6.89 3.87 10.22
N LYS A 162 -7.97 4.24 10.92
CA LYS A 162 -8.54 3.52 12.07
C LYS A 162 -10.03 3.25 11.84
N GLN A 163 -10.71 2.55 12.75
CA GLN A 163 -12.12 2.18 12.58
C GLN A 163 -13.04 3.38 12.23
N GLY A 164 -12.87 4.52 12.91
CA GLY A 164 -13.64 5.74 12.63
C GLY A 164 -13.23 6.51 11.37
N PHE A 165 -12.22 6.05 10.64
CA PHE A 165 -11.79 6.63 9.36
C PHE A 165 -12.77 6.30 8.23
N PHE A 166 -13.54 5.21 8.37
CA PHE A 166 -14.49 4.74 7.36
C PHE A 166 -15.93 5.04 7.79
N SER A 167 -16.75 5.42 6.81
CA SER A 167 -18.18 5.56 6.99
C SER A 167 -18.91 4.31 6.50
N ASN A 168 -20.02 3.99 7.16
CA ASN A 168 -20.97 2.96 6.69
C ASN A 168 -21.78 3.44 5.48
N ASP A 169 -21.81 4.74 5.19
CA ASP A 169 -22.45 5.29 4.00
C ASP A 169 -21.50 5.13 2.80
N PRO A 170 -21.88 4.34 1.77
CA PRO A 170 -21.04 4.12 0.59
C PRO A 170 -20.81 5.41 -0.20
N THR A 171 -21.64 6.44 -0.10
CA THR A 171 -21.45 7.69 -0.83
C THR A 171 -20.29 8.53 -0.28
N MET A 172 -19.94 8.32 0.99
CA MET A 172 -18.92 9.05 1.71
C MET A 172 -17.50 8.75 1.21
N ARG A 173 -16.58 9.66 1.53
CA ARG A 173 -15.18 9.68 1.04
C ARG A 173 -14.47 8.34 1.23
N ASN A 174 -14.48 7.84 2.46
CA ASN A 174 -13.83 6.60 2.85
C ASN A 174 -14.90 5.58 3.20
N SER A 175 -15.07 4.57 2.35
CA SER A 175 -16.23 3.68 2.44
C SER A 175 -16.01 2.33 1.77
N ASN A 176 -16.82 1.36 2.17
CA ASN A 176 -16.94 0.08 1.48
C ASN A 176 -17.67 0.30 0.13
N LYS A 177 -17.22 -0.42 -0.88
CA LYS A 177 -17.65 -0.34 -2.28
C LYS A 177 -17.74 -1.72 -2.90
N ILE A 178 -18.38 -1.75 -4.07
CA ILE A 178 -18.33 -2.88 -5.00
C ILE A 178 -17.77 -2.32 -6.30
N VAL A 179 -16.69 -2.93 -6.79
CA VAL A 179 -16.02 -2.59 -8.05
C VAL A 179 -15.98 -3.85 -8.89
N ASP A 180 -16.65 -3.83 -10.04
CA ASP A 180 -16.75 -4.97 -10.96
C ASP A 180 -17.22 -6.27 -10.28
N GLY A 181 -18.23 -6.15 -9.41
CA GLY A 181 -18.77 -7.27 -8.63
C GLY A 181 -17.89 -7.71 -7.45
N THR A 182 -16.71 -7.13 -7.27
CA THR A 182 -15.80 -7.44 -6.16
C THR A 182 -15.91 -6.39 -5.06
N PRO A 183 -16.11 -6.78 -3.79
CA PRO A 183 -16.05 -5.86 -2.66
C PRO A 183 -14.70 -5.14 -2.55
N ALA A 184 -14.73 -3.86 -2.19
CA ALA A 184 -13.54 -3.01 -2.12
C ALA A 184 -13.65 -1.96 -1.01
N ILE A 185 -12.51 -1.51 -0.51
CA ILE A 185 -12.42 -0.30 0.32
C ILE A 185 -11.88 0.82 -0.55
N ARG A 186 -12.56 1.96 -0.55
CA ARG A 186 -12.08 3.17 -1.20
C ARG A 186 -11.70 4.23 -0.17
N ILE A 187 -10.54 4.83 -0.36
CA ILE A 187 -10.07 6.04 0.35
C ILE A 187 -9.88 7.12 -0.71
N ARG A 188 -10.42 8.32 -0.48
CA ARG A 188 -10.33 9.43 -1.45
C ARG A 188 -9.28 10.47 -1.01
N PRO A 189 -8.70 11.22 -1.95
CA PRO A 189 -7.83 12.34 -1.64
C PRO A 189 -8.48 13.35 -0.69
N HIS A 190 -7.65 14.04 0.10
CA HIS A 190 -8.10 15.12 0.97
C HIS A 190 -8.46 16.38 0.18
#